data_AF-A0A165UIK5-F1
#
_entry.id   AF-A0A165UIK5-F1
#
_cell.length_a   1.000
_cell.length_b   1.000
_cell.length_c   1.000
_cell.angle_alpha   90.00
_cell.angle_beta   90.00
_cell.angle_gamma   90.00
#
_symmetry.space_group_name_H-M   'P 1'
#
loop_
_entity.id
_entity.type
_entity.pdbx_description
1 polymer ?
#
loop_
_entity_poly.entity_id
_entity_poly.type
_entity_poly.pdbx_seq_one_letter_code
_entity_poly.pdbx_strand_id
1 'polypeptide(L)'
;MTAGSTLDVIFDDSTAVRLCSASKKSPDAYVKLDSKWNFCADATPAGPTQEALNVNRVYHATFETYQSPVARSRTSPVEVAVKWVRGSLGVEKLRYEASLYRGKLKHLQADVVPRFYGLYAGEFHNEEVGCLVLEWCNNSYSLKREELNRRRMSAIYRLHAAGIVHGQLRDAGHFLYSPDGRVRIVDFSMAELHHCPSHSEGSVSGRARSPEICGELSTMEVCLGICSAGWAVIHV
;
A
#
# COMPACT_ATOMS: atom_id res chain seq x y z
N MET A 1 12.83 10.89 -26.18
CA MET A 1 12.09 10.50 -24.96
C MET A 1 11.68 9.04 -25.14
N THR A 2 12.25 8.11 -24.37
CA THR A 2 11.80 6.70 -24.44
C THR A 2 10.41 6.61 -23.86
N ALA A 3 9.43 6.14 -24.64
CA ALA A 3 8.06 5.96 -24.21
C ALA A 3 8.02 5.11 -22.93
N GLY A 4 7.57 5.71 -21.82
CA GLY A 4 7.22 4.98 -20.60
C GLY A 4 5.88 4.25 -20.80
N SER A 5 5.53 3.37 -19.87
CA SER A 5 4.20 2.74 -19.92
C SER A 5 3.11 3.73 -19.53
N THR A 6 1.90 3.48 -19.99
CA THR A 6 0.73 4.35 -19.79
C THR A 6 -0.36 3.68 -18.97
N LEU A 7 -1.12 4.49 -18.24
CA LEU A 7 -2.33 4.07 -17.56
C LEU A 7 -3.49 4.97 -17.96
N ASP A 8 -4.53 4.40 -18.53
CA ASP A 8 -5.81 5.10 -18.74
C ASP A 8 -6.70 4.90 -17.52
N VAL A 9 -6.98 5.98 -16.77
CA VAL A 9 -7.86 5.98 -15.60
C VAL A 9 -9.25 6.45 -16.03
N ILE A 10 -10.21 5.53 -16.04
CA ILE A 10 -11.58 5.75 -16.50
C ILE A 10 -12.48 5.94 -15.27
N PHE A 11 -12.97 7.17 -15.07
CA PHE A 11 -13.84 7.53 -13.94
C PHE A 11 -15.31 7.24 -14.26
N ASP A 12 -15.73 7.55 -15.48
CA ASP A 12 -17.08 7.33 -16.01
C ASP A 12 -17.04 7.31 -17.56
N ASP A 13 -18.20 7.26 -18.21
CA ASP A 13 -18.31 7.15 -19.67
C ASP A 13 -17.83 8.42 -20.42
N SER A 14 -17.68 9.56 -19.73
CA SER A 14 -17.25 10.83 -20.32
C SER A 14 -15.88 11.31 -19.84
N THR A 15 -15.32 10.68 -18.81
CA THR A 15 -14.11 11.16 -18.13
C THR A 15 -13.06 10.07 -18.03
N ALA A 16 -11.97 10.24 -18.78
CA ALA A 16 -10.77 9.42 -18.70
C ALA A 16 -9.51 10.28 -18.64
N VAL A 17 -8.52 9.85 -17.86
CA VAL A 17 -7.22 10.53 -17.71
C VAL A 17 -6.10 9.56 -18.06
N ARG A 18 -5.25 9.94 -19.01
CA ARG A 18 -4.06 9.17 -19.38
C ARG A 18 -2.85 9.65 -18.58
N LEU A 19 -2.23 8.72 -17.87
CA LEU A 19 -1.04 8.96 -17.06
C LEU A 19 0.15 8.13 -17.56
N CYS A 20 1.36 8.53 -17.19
CA CYS A 20 2.59 7.86 -17.60
C CYS A 20 3.35 7.31 -16.38
N SER A 21 4.01 6.18 -16.55
CA SER A 21 4.97 5.67 -15.58
C SER A 21 6.40 6.00 -16.01
N ALA A 22 7.21 6.48 -15.05
CA ALA A 22 8.65 6.57 -15.22
C ALA A 22 9.33 5.18 -15.23
N SER A 23 8.63 4.13 -14.79
CA SER A 23 9.14 2.77 -14.70
C SER A 23 8.83 1.97 -15.96
N LYS A 24 9.87 1.47 -16.64
CA LYS A 24 9.72 0.50 -17.75
C LYS A 24 9.15 -0.85 -17.34
N LYS A 25 9.05 -1.12 -16.03
CA LYS A 25 8.48 -2.37 -15.48
C LYS A 25 6.97 -2.30 -15.27
N SER A 26 6.39 -1.11 -15.38
CA SER A 26 4.94 -0.95 -15.30
C SER A 26 4.34 -1.35 -16.65
N PRO A 27 3.19 -2.06 -16.67
CA PRO A 27 2.52 -2.40 -17.92
C PRO A 27 1.82 -1.17 -18.51
N ASP A 28 1.52 -1.22 -19.81
CA ASP A 28 0.45 -0.40 -20.36
C ASP A 28 -0.87 -1.00 -19.89
N ALA A 29 -1.77 -0.19 -19.33
CA ALA A 29 -3.01 -0.68 -18.75
C ALA A 29 -4.12 0.35 -18.75
N TYR A 30 -5.33 -0.08 -18.39
CA TYR A 30 -6.38 0.81 -17.95
C TYR A 30 -6.93 0.36 -16.59
N VAL A 31 -7.44 1.33 -15.83
CA VAL A 31 -8.28 1.09 -14.66
C VAL A 31 -9.65 1.69 -14.90
N LYS A 32 -10.70 0.93 -14.60
CA LYS A 32 -12.07 1.43 -14.57
C LYS A 32 -12.55 1.49 -13.13
N LEU A 33 -12.81 2.70 -12.63
CA LEU A 33 -13.26 2.91 -11.26
C LEU A 33 -14.70 2.41 -11.09
N ASP A 34 -14.97 1.77 -9.97
CA ASP A 34 -16.34 1.41 -9.59
C ASP A 34 -17.07 2.63 -9.05
N SER A 35 -18.16 3.02 -9.71
CA SER A 35 -18.99 4.18 -9.32
C SER A 35 -19.67 4.06 -7.95
N LYS A 36 -19.56 2.90 -7.28
CA LYS A 36 -20.24 2.57 -6.02
C LYS A 36 -19.37 2.65 -4.77
N TRP A 37 -18.05 2.78 -4.88
CA TRP A 37 -17.14 2.59 -3.75
C TRP A 37 -16.16 3.76 -3.57
N ASN A 38 -16.55 4.70 -2.70
CA ASN A 38 -15.64 5.68 -2.11
C ASN A 38 -15.29 5.22 -0.69
N PHE A 39 -14.01 4.95 -0.41
CA PHE A 39 -13.58 4.75 0.98
C PHE A 39 -13.43 6.12 1.66
N CYS A 40 -14.56 6.76 1.98
CA CYS A 40 -14.71 7.87 2.91
C CYS A 40 -16.22 8.02 3.17
N ALA A 41 -16.68 7.77 4.40
CA ALA A 41 -18.10 7.65 4.76
C ALA A 41 -18.96 8.90 4.45
N ASP A 42 -18.33 10.03 4.13
CA ASP A 42 -19.00 11.30 3.86
C ASP A 42 -18.80 11.84 2.42
N ALA A 43 -18.16 11.08 1.51
CA ALA A 43 -17.89 11.55 0.15
C ALA A 43 -18.91 11.01 -0.85
N THR A 44 -19.76 11.89 -1.37
CA THR A 44 -20.55 11.70 -2.60
C THR A 44 -19.69 11.09 -3.72
N PRO A 45 -20.23 10.31 -4.68
CA PRO A 45 -19.50 9.88 -5.89
C PRO A 45 -18.97 11.10 -6.64
N ALA A 46 -17.76 11.48 -6.30
CA ALA A 46 -17.18 12.76 -6.63
C ALA A 46 -16.13 12.48 -7.68
N GLY A 47 -16.42 12.88 -8.92
CA GLY A 47 -15.51 12.76 -10.05
C GLY A 47 -14.15 13.44 -9.80
N PRO A 48 -13.21 13.30 -10.75
CA PRO A 48 -11.82 13.76 -10.58
C PRO A 48 -11.69 15.29 -10.40
N THR A 49 -12.77 16.03 -10.68
CA THR A 49 -12.85 17.49 -10.68
C THR A 49 -13.30 18.10 -9.36
N GLN A 50 -13.87 17.36 -8.41
CA GLN A 50 -14.42 17.98 -7.19
C GLN A 50 -13.32 18.56 -6.27
N GLU A 51 -13.57 19.79 -5.85
CA GLU A 51 -12.64 20.86 -5.45
C GLU A 51 -11.88 20.67 -4.13
N ALA A 52 -11.98 19.51 -3.48
CA ALA A 52 -11.26 19.27 -2.24
C ALA A 52 -9.79 18.92 -2.54
N LEU A 53 -8.99 19.95 -2.80
CA LEU A 53 -7.52 19.88 -2.78
C LEU A 53 -7.10 19.15 -1.48
N ASN A 54 -6.29 18.09 -1.61
CA ASN A 54 -5.72 17.28 -0.52
C ASN A 54 -6.54 16.11 0.05
N VAL A 55 -7.66 15.67 -0.56
CA VAL A 55 -8.29 14.41 -0.12
C VAL A 55 -7.60 13.24 -0.82
N ASN A 56 -6.77 12.49 -0.09
CA ASN A 56 -6.29 11.19 -0.53
C ASN A 56 -7.51 10.28 -0.74
N ARG A 57 -7.83 9.97 -2.00
CA ARG A 57 -8.97 9.11 -2.32
C ARG A 57 -8.50 7.74 -2.77
N VAL A 58 -9.09 6.72 -2.18
CA VAL A 58 -8.89 5.33 -2.60
C VAL A 58 -10.19 4.83 -3.21
N TYR A 59 -10.10 4.37 -4.45
CA TYR A 59 -11.20 3.82 -5.23
C TYR A 59 -11.04 2.32 -5.38
N HIS A 60 -12.15 1.58 -5.36
CA HIS A 60 -12.18 0.24 -5.92
C HIS A 60 -12.22 0.34 -7.45
N ALA A 61 -11.46 -0.50 -8.15
CA ALA A 61 -11.43 -0.49 -9.60
C ALA A 61 -11.09 -1.87 -10.18
N THR A 62 -11.34 -2.02 -11.48
CA THR A 62 -10.84 -3.15 -12.27
C THR A 62 -9.62 -2.72 -13.07
N PHE A 63 -8.56 -3.53 -13.07
CA PHE A 63 -7.31 -3.30 -13.77
C PHE A 63 -7.09 -4.36 -14.87
N GLU A 64 -6.84 -3.93 -16.10
CA GLU A 64 -6.49 -4.80 -17.22
C GLU A 64 -5.29 -4.22 -17.99
N THR A 65 -4.31 -5.08 -18.29
CA THR A 65 -3.14 -4.68 -19.09
C THR A 65 -3.43 -4.80 -20.57
N TYR A 66 -2.98 -3.83 -21.38
CA TYR A 66 -2.98 -4.00 -22.82
C TYR A 66 -1.91 -5.04 -23.18
N GLN A 67 -2.32 -6.17 -23.73
CA GLN A 67 -1.36 -7.02 -24.42
C GLN A 67 -1.15 -6.51 -25.83
N SER A 68 0.12 -6.45 -26.24
CA SER A 68 0.50 -6.25 -27.64
C SER A 68 -0.32 -7.18 -28.54
N PRO A 69 -0.78 -6.74 -29.73
CA PRO A 69 -1.65 -7.53 -30.61
C PRO A 69 -1.10 -8.91 -31.04
N VAL A 70 0.14 -9.24 -30.67
CA VAL A 70 0.83 -10.49 -30.99
C VAL A 70 0.56 -11.62 -29.98
N ALA A 71 0.08 -11.34 -28.76
CA ALA A 71 -0.22 -12.36 -27.74
C ALA A 71 -1.70 -12.33 -27.36
N ARG A 72 -2.45 -13.38 -27.75
CA ARG A 72 -3.90 -13.53 -27.52
C ARG A 72 -4.28 -13.95 -26.09
N SER A 73 -3.47 -13.64 -25.08
CA SER A 73 -3.71 -14.09 -23.70
C SER A 73 -4.30 -12.96 -22.87
N ARG A 74 -5.51 -12.48 -23.18
CA ARG A 74 -6.20 -11.48 -22.34
C ARG A 74 -6.07 -11.88 -20.86
N THR A 75 -5.31 -11.13 -20.08
CA THR A 75 -5.28 -11.33 -18.63
C THR A 75 -6.67 -11.00 -18.12
N SER A 76 -7.24 -11.88 -17.31
CA SER A 76 -8.50 -11.59 -16.63
C SER A 76 -8.35 -10.27 -15.86
N PRO A 77 -9.32 -9.34 -15.95
CA PRO A 77 -9.31 -8.15 -15.11
C PRO A 77 -9.14 -8.53 -13.64
N VAL A 78 -8.34 -7.75 -12.92
CA VAL A 78 -8.12 -7.94 -11.48
C VAL A 78 -8.69 -6.75 -10.70
N GLU A 79 -9.24 -7.02 -9.52
CA GLU A 79 -9.68 -5.98 -8.60
C GLU A 79 -8.47 -5.29 -7.96
N VAL A 80 -8.50 -3.95 -7.95
CA VAL A 80 -7.42 -3.10 -7.44
C VAL A 80 -7.95 -1.97 -6.58
N ALA A 81 -7.08 -1.52 -5.67
CA ALA A 81 -7.21 -0.23 -5.01
C ALA A 81 -6.47 0.83 -5.82
N VAL A 82 -7.13 1.93 -6.15
CA VAL A 82 -6.55 3.09 -6.86
C VAL A 82 -6.48 4.26 -5.90
N LYS A 83 -5.27 4.61 -5.44
CA LYS A 83 -5.03 5.82 -4.65
C LYS A 83 -4.73 6.97 -5.61
N TRP A 84 -5.67 7.89 -5.71
CA TRP A 84 -5.60 9.08 -6.56
C TRP A 84 -5.27 10.31 -5.71
N VAL A 85 -4.29 11.09 -6.18
CA VAL A 85 -3.86 12.32 -5.51
C VAL A 85 -3.72 13.45 -6.55
N ARG A 86 -3.94 14.68 -6.09
CA ARG A 86 -3.76 15.92 -6.84
C ARG A 86 -2.77 16.82 -6.10
N GLY A 87 -2.07 17.67 -6.84
CA GLY A 87 -1.10 18.61 -6.32
C GLY A 87 0.28 18.00 -6.09
N SER A 88 1.31 18.83 -6.23
CA SER A 88 2.71 18.39 -6.22
C SER A 88 3.11 17.67 -4.93
N LEU A 89 2.69 18.18 -3.77
CA LEU A 89 2.97 17.54 -2.47
C LEU A 89 2.33 16.15 -2.35
N GLY A 90 1.10 15.98 -2.86
CA GLY A 90 0.42 14.69 -2.86
C GLY A 90 1.13 13.67 -3.76
N VAL A 91 1.53 14.11 -4.95
CA VAL A 91 2.27 13.28 -5.91
C VAL A 91 3.66 12.92 -5.38
N GLU A 92 4.35 13.83 -4.70
CA GLU A 92 5.65 13.57 -4.06
C GLU A 92 5.53 12.49 -2.96
N LYS A 93 4.55 12.62 -2.06
CA LYS A 93 4.26 11.58 -1.05
C LYS A 93 3.95 10.23 -1.69
N LEU A 94 3.19 10.23 -2.79
CA LEU A 94 2.86 9.01 -3.53
C LEU A 94 4.09 8.39 -4.21
N ARG A 95 5.01 9.21 -4.73
CA ARG A 95 6.30 8.77 -5.27
C ARG A 95 7.16 8.13 -4.19
N TYR A 96 7.22 8.73 -3.01
CA TYR A 96 7.92 8.18 -1.86
C TYR A 96 7.35 6.81 -1.45
N GLU A 97 6.04 6.72 -1.24
CA GLU A 97 5.35 5.45 -0.91
C GLU A 97 5.60 4.38 -1.98
N ALA A 98 5.48 4.72 -3.27
CA ALA A 98 5.76 3.78 -4.36
C ALA A 98 7.23 3.31 -4.40
N SER A 99 8.17 4.13 -3.93
CA SER A 99 9.57 3.74 -3.83
C SER A 99 9.77 2.62 -2.78
N LEU A 100 9.01 2.65 -1.69
CA LEU A 100 9.02 1.61 -0.66
C LEU A 100 8.48 0.29 -1.22
N TYR A 101 7.35 0.34 -1.93
CA TYR A 101 6.78 -0.83 -2.62
C TYR A 101 7.75 -1.47 -3.62
N ARG A 102 8.45 -0.66 -4.43
CA ARG A 102 9.44 -1.16 -5.40
C ARG A 102 10.72 -1.69 -4.75
N GLY A 103 11.09 -1.12 -3.61
CA GLY A 103 12.33 -1.41 -2.90
C GLY A 103 12.10 -2.34 -1.71
N LYS A 104 12.14 -1.77 -0.50
CA LYS A 104 12.17 -2.53 0.76
C LYS A 104 10.97 -3.46 0.95
N LEU A 105 9.79 -3.07 0.49
CA LEU A 105 8.58 -3.87 0.66
C LEU A 105 8.38 -4.92 -0.43
N LYS A 106 9.23 -4.96 -1.46
CA LYS A 106 9.03 -5.84 -2.63
C LYS A 106 8.87 -7.32 -2.26
N HIS A 107 9.64 -7.79 -1.30
CA HIS A 107 9.61 -9.19 -0.84
C HIS A 107 8.44 -9.50 0.12
N LEU A 108 7.69 -8.48 0.54
CA LEU A 108 6.53 -8.59 1.42
C LEU A 108 5.19 -8.48 0.67
N GLN A 109 5.23 -8.16 -0.62
CA GLN A 109 4.02 -8.00 -1.44
C GLN A 109 3.23 -9.30 -1.57
N ALA A 110 1.90 -9.19 -1.55
CA ALA A 110 0.95 -10.29 -1.52
C ALA A 110 0.96 -11.14 -0.24
N ASP A 111 1.62 -10.66 0.80
CA ASP A 111 1.74 -11.40 2.05
C ASP A 111 1.51 -10.49 3.27
N VAL A 112 2.36 -9.48 3.46
CA VAL A 112 2.23 -8.50 4.55
C VAL A 112 1.77 -7.15 4.03
N VAL A 113 2.07 -6.83 2.78
CA VAL A 113 1.62 -5.61 2.11
C VAL A 113 0.93 -5.96 0.78
N PRO A 114 0.07 -5.09 0.25
CA PRO A 114 -0.56 -5.29 -1.06
C PRO A 114 0.44 -5.53 -2.19
N ARG A 115 0.04 -6.29 -3.21
CA ARG A 115 0.75 -6.25 -4.51
C ARG A 115 0.74 -4.82 -5.07
N PHE A 116 1.89 -4.38 -5.57
CA PHE A 116 2.06 -3.10 -6.25
C PHE A 116 2.06 -3.31 -7.76
N TYR A 117 1.09 -2.71 -8.45
CA TYR A 117 0.98 -2.79 -9.91
C TYR A 117 1.68 -1.62 -10.60
N GLY A 118 1.72 -0.45 -9.95
CA GLY A 118 2.44 0.69 -10.51
C GLY A 118 2.11 2.02 -9.86
N LEU A 119 2.95 3.00 -10.19
CA LEU A 119 2.70 4.42 -9.98
C LEU A 119 2.76 5.09 -11.34
N TYR A 120 1.73 5.88 -11.61
CA TYR A 120 1.57 6.68 -12.81
C TYR A 120 1.30 8.12 -12.40
N ALA A 121 1.87 9.07 -13.13
CA ALA A 121 1.68 10.49 -12.86
C ALA A 121 1.58 11.26 -14.18
N GLY A 122 1.02 12.46 -14.12
CA GLY A 122 0.82 13.32 -15.27
C GLY A 122 0.18 14.63 -14.84
N GLU A 123 -0.37 15.35 -15.81
CA GLU A 123 -1.10 16.59 -15.58
C GLU A 123 -2.56 16.41 -15.99
N PHE A 124 -3.46 16.96 -15.18
CA PHE A 124 -4.90 16.99 -15.46
C PHE A 124 -5.46 18.34 -15.02
N HIS A 125 -6.11 19.07 -15.94
CA HIS A 125 -6.55 20.47 -15.73
C HIS A 125 -5.46 21.39 -15.14
N ASN A 126 -4.23 21.35 -15.69
CA ASN A 126 -3.07 22.13 -15.24
C ASN A 126 -2.62 21.86 -13.80
N GLU A 127 -2.99 20.70 -13.24
CA GLU A 127 -2.52 20.26 -11.92
C GLU A 127 -1.79 18.91 -12.05
N GLU A 128 -0.71 18.74 -11.28
CA GLU A 128 -0.02 17.46 -11.19
C GLU A 128 -0.93 16.44 -10.49
N VAL A 129 -1.06 15.26 -11.08
CA VAL A 129 -1.85 14.16 -10.53
C VAL A 129 -1.03 12.88 -10.46
N GLY A 130 -1.38 12.04 -9.49
CA GLY A 130 -0.72 10.77 -9.23
C GLY A 130 -1.72 9.66 -8.99
N CYS A 131 -1.42 8.48 -9.51
CA CYS A 131 -2.24 7.28 -9.40
C CYS A 131 -1.37 6.09 -9.00
N LEU A 132 -1.59 5.58 -7.80
CA LEU A 132 -0.96 4.38 -7.27
C LEU A 132 -1.96 3.23 -7.32
N VAL A 133 -1.56 2.13 -7.97
CA VAL A 133 -2.40 0.95 -8.18
C VAL A 133 -1.89 -0.20 -7.35
N LEU A 134 -2.72 -0.69 -6.43
CA LEU A 134 -2.42 -1.77 -5.47
C LEU A 134 -3.45 -2.89 -5.52
N GLU A 135 -3.12 -4.06 -4.96
CA GLU A 135 -4.08 -5.14 -4.67
C GLU A 135 -5.28 -4.60 -3.89
N TRP A 136 -6.50 -4.93 -4.34
CA TRP A 136 -7.69 -4.66 -3.56
C TRP A 136 -7.76 -5.59 -2.36
N CYS A 137 -7.90 -5.02 -1.17
CA CYS A 137 -8.00 -5.75 0.09
C CYS A 137 -9.14 -5.15 0.90
N ASN A 138 -10.31 -5.77 0.93
CA ASN A 138 -11.42 -5.27 1.75
C ASN A 138 -12.36 -6.39 2.18
N ASN A 139 -11.78 -7.47 2.70
CA ASN A 139 -12.57 -8.58 3.22
C ASN A 139 -12.77 -8.43 4.73
N SER A 140 -13.97 -8.70 5.19
CA SER A 140 -14.23 -8.86 6.62
C SER A 140 -14.03 -10.32 7.00
N TYR A 141 -13.38 -10.55 8.14
CA TYR A 141 -13.21 -11.89 8.71
C TYR A 141 -13.78 -11.94 10.11
N SER A 142 -14.60 -12.97 10.36
CA SER A 142 -15.10 -13.31 11.68
C SER A 142 -14.05 -14.10 12.47
N LEU A 143 -12.90 -13.50 12.73
CA LEU A 143 -11.89 -14.04 13.64
C LEU A 143 -12.11 -13.51 15.05
N LYS A 144 -11.72 -14.31 16.06
CA LYS A 144 -11.60 -13.82 17.42
C LYS A 144 -10.57 -12.68 17.45
N ARG A 145 -10.84 -11.64 18.26
CA ARG A 145 -9.99 -10.45 18.39
C ARG A 145 -8.52 -10.80 18.68
N GLU A 146 -8.27 -11.78 19.53
CA GLU A 146 -6.91 -12.25 19.88
C GLU A 146 -6.13 -12.75 18.66
N GLU A 147 -6.77 -13.56 17.82
CA GLU A 147 -6.16 -14.08 16.60
C GLU A 147 -5.89 -12.96 15.59
N LEU A 148 -6.81 -12.01 15.48
CA LEU A 148 -6.64 -10.83 14.64
C LEU A 148 -5.43 -10.01 15.06
N ASN A 149 -5.32 -9.75 16.37
CA ASN A 149 -4.22 -9.02 16.97
C ASN A 149 -2.90 -9.76 16.76
N ARG A 150 -2.89 -11.09 16.90
CA ARG A 150 -1.70 -11.93 16.65
C ARG A 150 -1.20 -11.79 15.22
N ARG A 151 -2.12 -11.85 14.24
CA ARG A 151 -1.78 -11.67 12.82
C ARG A 151 -1.27 -10.27 12.53
N ARG A 152 -1.89 -9.23 13.11
CA ARG A 152 -1.43 -7.85 13.00
C ARG A 152 -0.01 -7.71 13.55
N MET A 153 0.26 -8.16 14.77
CA MET A 153 1.62 -8.11 15.33
C MET A 153 2.64 -8.86 14.48
N SER A 154 2.30 -10.05 13.99
CA SER A 154 3.19 -10.80 13.08
C SER A 154 3.51 -10.01 11.80
N ALA A 155 2.52 -9.36 11.20
CA ALA A 155 2.71 -8.50 10.04
C ALA A 155 3.63 -7.30 10.36
N ILE A 156 3.47 -6.68 11.53
CA ILE A 156 4.28 -5.55 11.97
C ILE A 156 5.74 -5.98 12.20
N TYR A 157 6.00 -7.11 12.85
CA TYR A 157 7.38 -7.60 13.02
C TYR A 157 8.06 -7.83 11.67
N ARG A 158 7.36 -8.40 10.69
CA ARG A 158 7.91 -8.62 9.35
C ARG A 158 8.21 -7.32 8.63
N LEU A 159 7.38 -6.30 8.83
CA LEU A 159 7.64 -4.95 8.31
C LEU A 159 8.90 -4.33 8.95
N HIS A 160 9.05 -4.47 10.26
CA HIS A 160 10.22 -3.98 11.01
C HIS A 160 11.50 -4.73 10.63
N ALA A 161 11.42 -6.04 10.42
CA ALA A 161 12.53 -6.86 9.92
C ALA A 161 12.97 -6.45 8.49
N ALA A 162 12.05 -5.93 7.67
CA ALA A 162 12.38 -5.33 6.38
C ALA A 162 13.02 -3.93 6.50
N GLY A 163 13.19 -3.42 7.72
CA GLY A 163 13.79 -2.12 8.01
C GLY A 163 12.84 -0.95 7.77
N ILE A 164 11.54 -1.14 8.03
CA ILE A 164 10.51 -0.12 7.87
C ILE A 164 9.77 0.08 9.19
N VAL A 165 9.63 1.34 9.59
CA VAL A 165 8.66 1.79 10.60
C VAL A 165 7.52 2.49 9.85
N HIS A 166 6.27 2.22 10.22
CA HIS A 166 5.12 2.73 9.47
C HIS A 166 4.67 4.13 9.96
N GLY A 167 4.72 4.37 11.27
CA GLY A 167 4.40 5.65 11.91
C GLY A 167 2.93 5.90 12.23
N GLN A 168 1.99 5.06 11.76
CA GLN A 168 0.55 5.34 11.86
C GLN A 168 -0.32 4.12 12.23
N LEU A 169 0.26 2.98 12.61
CA LEU A 169 -0.46 1.73 12.85
C LEU A 169 -1.47 1.73 14.01
N ARG A 170 -1.60 2.84 14.74
CA ARG A 170 -2.67 3.01 15.72
C ARG A 170 -4.04 3.15 15.05
N ASP A 171 -4.08 3.60 13.80
CA ASP A 171 -5.30 3.61 13.01
C ASP A 171 -5.57 2.20 12.47
N ALA A 172 -6.72 1.64 12.86
CA ALA A 172 -7.16 0.33 12.42
C ALA A 172 -7.41 0.26 10.91
N GLY A 173 -7.65 1.39 10.24
CA GLY A 173 -7.84 1.51 8.79
C GLY A 173 -6.61 1.13 7.96
N HIS A 174 -5.42 1.08 8.56
CA HIS A 174 -4.20 0.64 7.89
C HIS A 174 -4.00 -0.88 7.89
N PHE A 175 -4.91 -1.64 8.51
CA PHE A 175 -4.93 -3.10 8.45
C PHE A 175 -6.10 -3.58 7.61
N LEU A 176 -5.81 -3.97 6.37
CA LEU A 176 -6.76 -4.60 5.47
C LEU A 176 -6.59 -6.13 5.50
N TYR A 177 -7.56 -6.85 4.94
CA TYR A 177 -7.49 -8.30 4.83
C TYR A 177 -7.70 -8.74 3.39
N SER A 178 -6.77 -9.55 2.91
CA SER A 178 -6.86 -10.21 1.61
C SER A 178 -7.86 -11.37 1.65
N PRO A 179 -8.38 -11.85 0.50
CA PRO A 179 -9.35 -12.95 0.42
C PRO A 179 -8.91 -14.27 1.06
N ASP A 180 -7.62 -14.47 1.30
CA ASP A 180 -7.05 -15.61 2.01
C ASP A 180 -6.97 -15.43 3.55
N GLY A 181 -7.48 -14.32 4.08
CA GLY A 181 -7.51 -14.03 5.51
C GLY A 181 -6.20 -13.51 6.10
N ARG A 182 -5.21 -13.19 5.27
CA ARG A 182 -3.96 -12.56 5.72
C ARG A 182 -4.13 -11.05 5.90
N VAL A 183 -3.32 -10.50 6.80
CA VAL A 183 -3.27 -9.05 7.07
C VAL A 183 -2.43 -8.37 5.98
N ARG A 184 -2.91 -7.23 5.51
CA ARG A 184 -2.21 -6.32 4.60
C ARG A 184 -2.08 -4.96 5.26
N ILE A 185 -0.85 -4.52 5.48
CA ILE A 185 -0.54 -3.18 5.98
C ILE A 185 -0.50 -2.22 4.79
N VAL A 186 -1.20 -1.09 4.90
CA VAL A 186 -1.36 -0.10 3.81
C VAL A 186 -1.12 1.33 4.27
N ASP A 187 -0.92 2.23 3.31
CA ASP A 187 -0.65 3.66 3.49
C ASP A 187 0.70 3.97 4.13
N PHE A 188 1.77 3.79 3.34
CA PHE A 188 3.14 4.06 3.77
C PHE A 188 3.55 5.52 3.56
N SER A 189 2.59 6.46 3.54
CA SER A 189 2.87 7.88 3.29
C SER A 189 3.69 8.55 4.40
N MET A 190 3.68 7.99 5.61
CA MET A 190 4.45 8.43 6.78
C MET A 190 5.51 7.41 7.23
N ALA A 191 5.74 6.37 6.43
CA ALA A 191 6.69 5.33 6.78
C ALA A 191 8.14 5.82 6.61
N GLU A 192 9.06 5.29 7.39
CA GLU A 192 10.47 5.65 7.33
C GLU A 192 11.36 4.40 7.28
N LEU A 193 12.56 4.57 6.72
CA LEU A 193 13.61 3.56 6.84
C LEU A 193 14.10 3.53 8.28
N HIS A 194 14.22 2.33 8.82
CA HIS A 194 14.47 2.11 10.24
C HIS A 194 15.37 0.89 10.45
N HIS A 195 16.24 0.96 11.46
CA HIS A 195 16.98 -0.19 11.95
C HIS A 195 16.32 -0.68 13.24
N CYS A 196 15.68 -1.85 13.18
CA CYS A 196 14.98 -2.41 14.32
C CYS A 196 15.96 -3.13 15.25
N PRO A 197 16.11 -2.70 16.52
CA PRO A 197 17.02 -3.36 17.46
C PRO A 197 16.67 -4.84 17.64
N SER A 198 15.39 -5.18 17.62
CA SER A 198 14.87 -6.55 17.76
C SER A 198 15.21 -7.49 16.58
N HIS A 199 15.72 -6.97 15.46
CA HIS A 199 16.07 -7.76 14.26
C HIS A 199 17.51 -7.53 13.80
N SER A 200 18.35 -6.98 14.68
CA SER A 200 19.78 -6.81 14.40
C SER A 200 20.53 -8.13 14.60
N GLU A 201 20.71 -8.89 13.52
CA GLU A 201 21.64 -10.02 13.50
C GLU A 201 23.07 -9.48 13.71
N GLY A 202 23.70 -9.83 14.85
CA GLY A 202 25.16 -9.74 15.00
C GLY A 202 25.73 -8.73 16.01
N SER A 203 25.13 -8.50 17.17
CA SER A 203 25.86 -7.86 18.29
C SER A 203 26.27 -8.88 19.37
N VAL A 204 27.28 -9.70 19.05
CA VAL A 204 28.10 -10.39 20.06
C VAL A 204 29.09 -9.37 20.61
N SER A 205 28.64 -8.50 21.50
CA SER A 205 29.54 -7.67 22.31
C SER A 205 28.93 -7.50 23.69
N GLY A 206 29.49 -8.22 24.65
CA GLY A 206 29.05 -8.31 26.05
C GLY A 206 29.14 -7.00 26.83
N ARG A 207 28.22 -6.08 26.56
CA ARG A 207 27.81 -5.03 27.50
C ARG A 207 26.29 -4.96 27.51
N ALA A 208 25.70 -5.10 28.69
CA ALA A 208 24.30 -4.88 28.97
C ALA A 208 23.91 -3.44 28.56
N ARG A 209 23.53 -3.25 27.31
CA ARG A 209 22.66 -2.16 26.91
C ARG A 209 21.26 -2.69 27.11
N SER A 210 20.47 -2.01 27.94
CA SER A 210 19.01 -2.17 27.93
C SER A 210 18.57 -2.16 26.46
N PRO A 211 17.88 -3.20 25.96
CA PRO A 211 17.50 -3.24 24.56
C PRO A 211 16.63 -2.01 24.30
N GLU A 212 17.11 -1.10 23.46
CA GLU A 212 16.27 -0.01 22.97
C GLU A 212 15.13 -0.67 22.21
N ILE A 213 13.93 -0.66 22.78
CA ILE A 213 12.77 -1.26 22.14
C ILE A 213 12.25 -0.25 21.11
N CYS A 214 11.96 -0.71 19.90
CA CYS A 214 11.34 0.15 18.89
C CYS A 214 10.01 0.72 19.41
N GLY A 215 9.84 2.04 19.33
CA GLY A 215 8.68 2.74 19.89
C GLY A 215 7.36 2.33 19.24
N GLU A 216 7.34 2.12 17.92
CA GLU A 216 6.15 1.61 17.23
C GLU A 216 5.79 0.19 17.67
N LEU A 217 6.77 -0.73 17.75
CA LEU A 217 6.50 -2.10 18.22
C LEU A 217 5.95 -2.12 19.64
N SER A 218 6.59 -1.38 20.55
CA SER A 218 6.16 -1.28 21.95
C SER A 218 4.73 -0.76 22.05
N THR A 219 4.41 0.28 21.27
CA THR A 219 3.06 0.86 21.23
C THR A 219 2.05 -0.15 20.71
N MET A 220 2.38 -0.88 19.64
CA MET A 220 1.47 -1.84 19.02
C MET A 220 1.26 -3.09 19.87
N GLU A 221 2.28 -3.57 20.59
CA GLU A 221 2.16 -4.64 21.58
C GLU A 221 1.12 -4.29 22.65
N VAL A 222 1.20 -3.08 23.21
CA VAL A 222 0.22 -2.58 24.18
C VAL A 222 -1.16 -2.43 23.56
N CYS A 223 -1.28 -1.76 22.40
CA CYS A 223 -2.56 -1.51 21.73
C CYS A 223 -3.27 -2.81 21.31
N LEU A 224 -2.52 -3.83 20.91
CA LEU A 224 -3.06 -5.12 20.48
C LEU A 224 -3.13 -6.15 21.62
N GLY A 225 -2.71 -5.79 22.84
CA GLY A 225 -2.78 -6.66 24.01
C GLY A 225 -1.91 -7.91 23.88
N ILE A 226 -0.75 -7.79 23.23
CA ILE A 226 0.21 -8.88 23.01
C ILE A 226 1.52 -8.53 23.72
N CYS A 227 1.97 -9.38 24.63
CA CYS A 227 3.31 -9.27 25.22
C CYS A 227 4.32 -10.08 24.42
N SER A 228 5.39 -9.43 23.96
CA SER A 228 6.51 -10.01 23.20
C SER A 228 7.40 -10.98 23.98
N ALA A 229 7.17 -11.14 25.29
CA ALA A 229 7.91 -12.07 26.15
C ALA A 229 7.85 -13.56 25.71
N GLY A 230 7.05 -13.92 24.69
CA GLY A 230 6.92 -15.27 24.16
C GLY A 230 7.44 -15.52 22.74
N TRP A 231 7.99 -14.54 22.01
CA TRP A 231 8.33 -14.70 20.59
C TRP A 231 9.81 -14.96 20.28
N ALA A 232 10.68 -15.07 21.29
CA ALA A 232 12.11 -15.29 21.11
C ALA A 232 12.51 -16.67 20.51
N VAL A 233 11.56 -17.56 20.19
CA VAL A 233 11.87 -18.91 19.71
C VAL A 233 10.86 -19.40 18.67
N ILE A 234 10.82 -18.84 17.45
CA ILE A 234 10.45 -19.62 16.25
C ILE A 234 11.29 -19.13 15.06
N HIS A 235 12.55 -19.57 15.04
CA HIS A 235 13.27 -19.80 13.78
C HIS A 235 13.21 -21.30 13.51
N VAL A 236 12.44 -21.71 12.51
CA VAL A 236 12.67 -22.92 11.71
C VAL A 236 12.33 -22.58 10.27
#